data_AF-A0AAN9ZBX7-F1
#
_entry.id   AF-A0AAN9ZBX7-F1
#
_cell.length_a   1.000
_cell.length_b   1.000
_cell.length_c   1.000
_cell.angle_alpha   90.00
_cell.angle_beta   90.00
_cell.angle_gamma   90.00
#
_symmetry.space_group_name_H-M   'P 1'
#
loop_
_entity.id
_entity.type
_entity.pdbx_description
1 polymer ?
#
loop_
_entity_poly.entity_id
_entity_poly.type
_entity_poly.pdbx_seq_one_letter_code
_entity_poly.pdbx_strand_id
1 'polypeptide(L)'
;MAYSSPPRNIDQLIKGRNAAHKLKHGSPKFRDVLRERCKNRVKENREKFVNLLRSPRGSSDLKRVLNNTILEELMSFSYIVEKVNGRSFEITNEAMIDEELQIFEECSNELSHECDFEIEQIMLNCDALLNAENYDIEAFLESECIDLIDCPVCEKGNIILSDSEISCTHCNITIRAKTSLYALSNKIQSSVIAHLQVCSHKPNFVSVGNSLKLTCAQCSYCEDIVM
;
A
#
# COMPACT_ATOMS: atom_id res chain seq x y z
N MET A 1 -49.34 44.10 -36.36
CA MET A 1 -49.71 43.05 -35.40
C MET A 1 -48.54 42.10 -35.29
N ALA A 2 -47.75 42.18 -34.22
CA ALA A 2 -46.57 41.34 -34.02
C ALA A 2 -46.98 40.07 -33.28
N TYR A 3 -46.86 38.91 -33.92
CA TYR A 3 -47.05 37.62 -33.29
C TYR A 3 -45.85 37.31 -32.40
N SER A 4 -45.98 37.57 -31.10
CA SER A 4 -45.05 37.07 -30.09
C SER A 4 -45.21 35.55 -29.97
N SER A 5 -44.17 34.81 -30.35
CA SER A 5 -44.13 33.35 -30.22
C SER A 5 -44.27 32.93 -28.75
N PRO A 6 -44.98 31.83 -28.45
CA PRO A 6 -45.19 31.38 -27.09
C PRO A 6 -43.86 30.99 -26.43
N PRO A 7 -43.71 31.20 -25.10
CA PRO A 7 -42.49 30.85 -24.39
C PRO A 7 -42.24 29.34 -24.49
N ARG A 8 -41.09 28.96 -25.05
CA ARG A 8 -40.72 27.55 -25.19
C ARG A 8 -40.43 26.98 -23.80
N ASN A 9 -41.03 25.85 -23.50
CA ASN A 9 -40.80 25.10 -22.27
C ASN A 9 -39.30 24.70 -22.18
N ILE A 10 -38.69 24.82 -21.00
CA ILE A 10 -37.27 24.49 -20.72
C ILE A 10 -36.93 23.07 -21.21
N ASP A 11 -37.83 22.11 -21.05
CA ASP A 11 -37.64 20.74 -21.52
C ASP A 11 -37.52 20.64 -23.05
N GLN A 12 -38.23 21.50 -23.78
CA GLN A 12 -38.15 21.56 -25.24
C GLN A 12 -36.82 22.18 -25.69
N LEU A 13 -36.28 23.14 -24.94
CA LEU A 13 -34.97 23.72 -25.21
C LEU A 13 -33.84 22.71 -24.94
N ILE A 14 -33.93 21.94 -23.86
CA ILE A 14 -32.96 20.87 -23.53
C ILE A 14 -33.02 19.77 -24.60
N LYS A 15 -34.22 19.33 -24.99
CA LYS A 15 -34.41 18.33 -26.06
C LYS A 15 -33.85 18.82 -27.41
N GLY A 16 -34.12 20.07 -27.78
CA GLY A 16 -33.60 20.68 -29.01
C GLY A 16 -32.08 20.77 -29.02
N ARG A 17 -31.47 21.17 -27.89
CA ARG A 17 -30.02 21.23 -27.74
C ARG A 17 -29.38 19.85 -27.86
N ASN A 18 -29.97 18.84 -27.22
CA ASN A 18 -29.47 17.46 -27.28
C ASN A 18 -29.63 16.86 -28.68
N ALA A 19 -30.72 17.17 -29.39
CA ALA A 19 -30.92 16.75 -30.78
C ALA A 19 -29.91 17.41 -31.73
N ALA A 20 -29.67 18.72 -31.59
CA ALA A 20 -28.65 19.44 -32.36
C ALA A 20 -27.23 18.92 -32.08
N HIS A 21 -26.92 18.58 -30.82
CA HIS A 21 -25.64 17.99 -30.45
C HIS A 21 -25.44 16.60 -31.09
N LYS A 22 -26.48 15.75 -31.08
CA LYS A 22 -26.46 14.43 -31.75
C LYS A 22 -26.31 14.54 -33.28
N LEU A 23 -26.90 15.57 -33.89
CA LEU A 23 -26.74 15.83 -35.33
C LEU A 23 -25.33 16.31 -35.68
N LYS A 24 -24.71 17.12 -34.81
CA LYS A 24 -23.39 17.74 -35.06
C LYS A 24 -22.21 16.82 -34.73
N HIS A 25 -22.35 15.97 -33.72
CA HIS A 25 -21.26 15.13 -33.19
C HIS A 25 -21.53 13.63 -33.30
N GLY A 26 -22.67 13.24 -33.89
CA GLY A 26 -23.17 11.86 -33.83
C GLY A 26 -23.71 11.51 -32.45
N SER A 27 -24.38 10.36 -32.34
CA SER A 27 -24.58 9.74 -31.02
C SER A 27 -23.23 9.26 -30.50
N PRO A 28 -22.95 9.37 -29.19
CA PRO A 28 -21.79 8.74 -28.58
C PRO A 28 -21.73 7.28 -29.06
N LYS A 29 -20.55 6.81 -29.49
CA LYS A 29 -20.45 5.42 -29.93
C LYS A 29 -20.85 4.54 -28.74
N PHE A 30 -21.57 3.46 -29.00
CA PHE A 30 -22.01 2.54 -27.95
C PHE A 30 -20.83 2.12 -27.04
N ARG A 31 -19.65 1.96 -27.65
CA ARG A 31 -18.36 1.76 -26.97
C ARG A 31 -18.02 2.85 -25.94
N ASP A 32 -18.19 4.12 -26.29
CA ASP A 32 -17.86 5.25 -25.40
C ASP A 32 -18.81 5.29 -24.20
N VAL A 33 -20.09 5.00 -24.43
CA VAL A 33 -21.11 4.92 -23.37
C VAL A 33 -20.83 3.76 -22.42
N LEU A 34 -20.45 2.59 -22.94
CA LEU A 34 -20.06 1.44 -22.12
C LEU A 34 -18.78 1.71 -21.33
N ARG A 35 -17.77 2.32 -21.97
CA ARG A 35 -16.52 2.71 -21.32
C ARG A 35 -16.76 3.69 -20.18
N GLU A 36 -17.59 4.71 -20.39
CA GLU A 36 -17.93 5.69 -19.37
C GLU A 36 -18.71 5.05 -18.21
N ARG A 37 -19.68 4.18 -18.51
CA ARG A 37 -20.44 3.44 -17.48
C ARG A 37 -19.58 2.50 -16.66
N CYS A 38 -18.65 1.79 -17.31
CA CYS A 38 -17.71 0.91 -16.62
C CYS A 38 -16.77 1.72 -15.72
N LYS A 39 -16.17 2.81 -16.23
CA LYS A 39 -15.33 3.73 -15.44
C LYS A 39 -16.07 4.27 -14.22
N ASN A 40 -17.32 4.71 -14.39
CA ASN A 40 -18.13 5.20 -13.28
C ASN A 40 -18.41 4.10 -12.24
N ARG A 41 -18.71 2.87 -12.68
CA ARG A 41 -18.95 1.73 -11.78
C ARG A 41 -17.71 1.36 -10.97
N VAL A 42 -16.54 1.29 -11.63
CA VAL A 42 -15.26 1.03 -10.96
C VAL A 42 -14.96 2.11 -9.94
N LYS A 43 -15.17 3.38 -10.30
CA LYS A 43 -14.98 4.50 -9.38
C LYS A 43 -15.91 4.44 -8.17
N GLU A 44 -17.19 4.20 -8.38
CA GLU A 44 -18.18 4.07 -7.29
C GLU A 44 -17.85 2.89 -6.36
N ASN A 45 -17.42 1.75 -6.91
CA ASN A 45 -17.02 0.59 -6.11
C ASN A 45 -15.73 0.83 -5.33
N ARG A 46 -14.74 1.51 -5.93
CA ARG A 46 -13.52 1.93 -5.23
C ARG A 46 -13.84 2.90 -4.09
N GLU A 47 -14.70 3.89 -4.32
CA GLU A 47 -15.13 4.83 -3.28
C GLU A 47 -15.84 4.13 -2.11
N LYS A 48 -16.72 3.17 -2.41
CA LYS A 48 -17.34 2.31 -1.37
C LYS A 48 -16.27 1.58 -0.56
N PHE A 49 -15.33 0.90 -1.22
CA PHE A 49 -14.29 0.11 -0.57
C PHE A 49 -13.35 0.95 0.30
N VAL A 50 -12.93 2.12 -0.20
CA VAL A 50 -12.07 3.07 0.56
C VAL A 50 -12.80 3.62 1.78
N ASN A 51 -14.09 3.95 1.67
CA ASN A 51 -14.89 4.40 2.80
C ASN A 51 -15.10 3.30 3.84
N LEU A 52 -15.17 2.05 3.40
CA LEU A 52 -15.23 0.87 4.26
C LEU A 52 -13.93 0.64 5.04
N LEU A 53 -12.77 0.76 4.39
CA LEU A 53 -11.46 0.64 5.05
C LEU A 53 -11.21 1.74 6.09
N ARG A 54 -11.77 2.95 5.86
CA ARG A 54 -11.68 4.07 6.80
C ARG A 54 -12.70 4.01 7.95
N SER A 55 -13.64 3.07 7.90
CA SER A 55 -14.69 2.95 8.93
C SER A 55 -14.15 2.28 10.19
N PRO A 56 -14.37 2.84 11.40
CA PRO A 56 -13.86 2.28 12.66
C PRO A 56 -14.62 1.02 13.14
N ARG A 57 -15.51 0.46 12.31
CA ARG A 57 -16.32 -0.73 12.63
C ARG A 57 -15.64 -1.96 12.02
N GLY A 58 -15.19 -2.88 12.89
CA GLY A 58 -14.23 -3.96 12.60
C GLY A 58 -14.60 -4.96 11.48
N SER A 59 -13.71 -5.96 11.31
CA SER A 59 -13.62 -6.82 10.11
C SER A 59 -14.86 -7.63 9.70
N SER A 60 -15.86 -7.75 10.58
CA SER A 60 -17.14 -8.43 10.28
C SER A 60 -18.02 -7.62 9.32
N ASP A 61 -18.02 -6.29 9.42
CA ASP A 61 -18.78 -5.42 8.51
C ASP A 61 -18.14 -5.36 7.11
N LEU A 62 -16.80 -5.42 7.04
CA LEU A 62 -16.05 -5.49 5.78
C LEU A 62 -16.39 -6.74 4.96
N LYS A 63 -16.42 -7.93 5.59
CA LYS A 63 -16.79 -9.18 4.92
C LYS A 63 -18.21 -9.15 4.37
N ARG A 64 -19.16 -8.58 5.12
CA ARG A 64 -20.55 -8.48 4.70
C ARG A 64 -20.71 -7.56 3.50
N VAL A 65 -20.08 -6.37 3.52
CA VAL A 65 -20.21 -5.45 2.39
C VAL A 65 -19.45 -5.96 1.16
N LEU A 66 -18.28 -6.55 1.33
CA LEU A 66 -17.56 -7.21 0.22
C LEU A 66 -18.42 -8.28 -0.44
N ASN A 67 -19.05 -9.17 0.34
CA ASN A 67 -19.96 -10.18 -0.20
C ASN A 67 -21.15 -9.56 -0.92
N ASN A 68 -21.77 -8.52 -0.35
CA ASN A 68 -22.91 -7.85 -1.00
C ASN A 68 -22.49 -7.19 -2.32
N THR A 69 -21.35 -6.51 -2.37
CA THR A 69 -20.84 -5.90 -3.60
C THR A 69 -20.49 -6.95 -4.66
N ILE A 70 -19.86 -8.06 -4.28
CA ILE A 70 -19.57 -9.17 -5.20
C ILE A 70 -20.88 -9.76 -5.74
N LEU A 71 -21.88 -10.00 -4.89
CA LEU A 71 -23.18 -10.53 -5.30
C LEU A 71 -23.94 -9.56 -6.23
N GLU A 72 -23.90 -8.25 -5.94
CA GLU A 72 -24.48 -7.21 -6.80
C GLU A 72 -23.81 -7.19 -8.18
N GLU A 73 -22.47 -7.28 -8.23
CA GLU A 73 -21.74 -7.34 -9.49
C GLU A 73 -22.08 -8.62 -10.27
N LEU A 74 -22.06 -9.79 -9.63
CA LEU A 74 -22.41 -11.07 -10.25
C LEU A 74 -23.84 -11.09 -10.79
N MET A 75 -24.81 -10.52 -10.06
CA MET A 75 -26.19 -10.37 -10.56
C MET A 75 -26.28 -9.38 -11.71
N SER A 76 -25.48 -8.31 -11.71
CA SER A 76 -25.44 -7.37 -12.83
C SER A 76 -24.88 -8.03 -14.09
N PHE A 77 -23.88 -8.92 -13.96
CA PHE A 77 -23.34 -9.71 -15.06
C PHE A 77 -24.35 -10.74 -15.55
N SER A 78 -25.02 -11.49 -14.66
CA SER A 78 -26.03 -12.46 -15.08
C SER A 78 -27.22 -11.78 -15.78
N TYR A 79 -27.65 -10.61 -15.32
CA TYR A 79 -28.71 -9.83 -15.95
C TYR A 79 -28.32 -9.33 -17.35
N ILE A 80 -27.06 -8.94 -17.56
CA ILE A 80 -26.56 -8.56 -18.89
C ILE A 80 -26.54 -9.79 -19.82
N VAL A 81 -26.02 -10.93 -19.34
CA VAL A 81 -25.97 -12.20 -20.09
C VAL A 81 -27.38 -12.69 -20.46
N GLU A 82 -28.35 -12.63 -19.54
CA GLU A 82 -29.75 -12.97 -19.82
C GLU A 82 -30.41 -12.01 -20.81
N LYS A 83 -30.06 -10.72 -20.79
CA LYS A 83 -30.61 -9.77 -21.77
C LYS A 83 -30.02 -9.91 -23.17
N VAL A 84 -28.76 -10.36 -23.25
CA VAL A 84 -28.10 -10.72 -24.51
C VAL A 84 -28.72 -12.00 -25.07
N ASN A 85 -28.94 -13.01 -24.22
CA ASN A 85 -29.57 -14.28 -24.64
C ASN A 85 -31.09 -14.20 -24.85
N GLY A 86 -31.79 -13.27 -24.19
CA GLY A 86 -33.25 -13.11 -24.25
C GLY A 86 -33.75 -12.18 -25.35
N ARG A 87 -32.86 -11.48 -26.05
CA ARG A 87 -33.20 -10.75 -27.29
C ARG A 87 -32.83 -11.63 -28.47
N SER A 88 -33.84 -12.30 -29.03
CA SER A 88 -33.79 -12.76 -30.43
C SER A 88 -33.68 -11.53 -31.33
N PHE A 89 -32.45 -11.03 -31.45
CA PHE A 89 -32.00 -10.35 -32.66
C PHE A 89 -31.62 -11.49 -33.59
N GLU A 90 -32.13 -11.51 -34.82
CA GLU A 90 -31.65 -12.45 -35.84
C GLU A 90 -30.17 -12.14 -36.09
N ILE A 91 -29.29 -12.76 -35.31
CA ILE A 91 -27.84 -12.65 -35.43
C ILE A 91 -27.47 -13.59 -36.56
N THR A 92 -27.30 -13.03 -37.76
CA THR A 92 -26.88 -13.78 -38.94
C THR A 92 -25.37 -13.93 -39.07
N ASN A 93 -24.55 -13.49 -38.10
CA ASN A 93 -23.09 -13.56 -38.22
C ASN A 93 -22.41 -13.89 -36.89
N GLU A 94 -22.01 -15.15 -36.69
CA GLU A 94 -21.13 -15.61 -35.61
C GLU A 94 -19.79 -14.84 -35.57
N ALA A 95 -19.33 -14.32 -36.71
CA ALA A 95 -18.12 -13.50 -36.80
C ALA A 95 -18.18 -12.14 -36.08
N MET A 96 -19.37 -11.57 -35.85
CA MET A 96 -19.50 -10.29 -35.11
C MET A 96 -19.37 -10.49 -33.58
N ILE A 97 -19.68 -11.68 -33.07
CA ILE A 97 -19.60 -11.99 -31.63
C ILE A 97 -18.13 -12.16 -31.22
N ASP A 98 -17.30 -12.81 -32.04
CA ASP A 98 -15.87 -12.98 -31.79
C ASP A 98 -15.13 -11.63 -31.73
N GLU A 99 -15.48 -10.68 -32.61
CA GLU A 99 -14.86 -9.36 -32.62
C GLU A 99 -15.23 -8.54 -31.36
N GLU A 100 -16.49 -8.63 -30.89
CA GLU A 100 -16.91 -7.99 -29.63
C GLU A 100 -16.26 -8.63 -28.39
N LEU A 101 -16.10 -9.96 -28.37
CA LEU A 101 -15.40 -10.68 -27.30
C LEU A 101 -13.91 -10.33 -27.25
N GLN A 102 -13.26 -10.23 -28.41
CA GLN A 102 -11.85 -9.84 -28.52
C GLN A 102 -11.63 -8.41 -28.01
N ILE A 103 -12.52 -7.47 -28.35
CA ILE A 103 -12.47 -6.10 -27.84
C ILE A 103 -12.67 -6.06 -26.32
N PHE A 104 -13.54 -6.91 -25.78
CA PHE A 104 -13.77 -7.00 -24.35
C PHE A 104 -12.54 -7.51 -23.61
N GLU A 105 -11.89 -8.56 -24.12
CA GLU A 105 -10.67 -9.12 -23.56
C GLU A 105 -9.50 -8.13 -23.61
N GLU A 106 -9.31 -7.42 -24.73
CA GLU A 106 -8.32 -6.35 -24.84
C GLU A 106 -8.56 -5.23 -23.81
N CYS A 107 -9.80 -4.79 -23.65
CA CYS A 107 -10.15 -3.77 -22.65
C CYS A 107 -9.91 -4.27 -21.22
N SER A 108 -10.21 -5.54 -20.93
CA SER A 108 -9.98 -6.15 -19.62
C SER A 108 -8.49 -6.21 -19.29
N ASN A 109 -7.67 -6.59 -20.27
CA ASN A 109 -6.22 -6.69 -20.11
C ASN A 109 -5.59 -5.30 -19.93
N GLU A 110 -6.00 -4.29 -20.71
CA GLU A 110 -5.54 -2.91 -20.56
C GLU A 110 -5.85 -2.37 -19.15
N LEU A 111 -7.06 -2.60 -18.65
CA LEU A 111 -7.48 -2.23 -17.30
C LEU A 111 -6.68 -2.95 -16.20
N SER A 112 -6.38 -4.24 -16.38
CA SER A 112 -5.57 -5.00 -15.43
C SER A 112 -4.16 -4.43 -15.34
N HIS A 113 -3.54 -4.16 -16.49
CA HIS A 113 -2.21 -3.56 -16.54
C HIS A 113 -2.15 -2.17 -15.90
N GLU A 114 -3.17 -1.33 -16.13
CA GLU A 114 -3.25 -0.01 -15.49
C GLU A 114 -3.40 -0.14 -13.96
N CYS A 115 -4.19 -1.11 -13.47
CA CYS A 115 -4.30 -1.40 -12.05
C CYS A 115 -2.98 -1.87 -11.44
N ASP A 116 -2.29 -2.81 -12.08
CA ASP A 116 -1.02 -3.35 -11.60
C ASP A 116 0.05 -2.25 -11.53
N PHE A 117 0.11 -1.39 -12.55
CA PHE A 117 1.01 -0.24 -12.56
C PHE A 117 0.70 0.76 -11.42
N GLU A 118 -0.57 1.09 -11.18
CA GLU A 118 -0.95 1.96 -10.06
C GLU A 118 -0.54 1.36 -8.72
N ILE A 119 -0.75 0.05 -8.53
CA ILE A 119 -0.37 -0.66 -7.30
C ILE A 119 1.15 -0.56 -7.08
N GLU A 120 1.95 -0.81 -8.12
CA GLU A 120 3.40 -0.71 -8.03
C GLU A 120 3.86 0.72 -7.67
N GLN A 121 3.26 1.74 -8.28
CA GLN A 121 3.55 3.14 -7.94
C GLN A 121 3.16 3.50 -6.50
N ILE A 122 2.03 2.98 -6.01
CA ILE A 122 1.61 3.18 -4.62
C ILE A 122 2.62 2.51 -3.67
N MET A 123 3.06 1.28 -3.96
CA MET A 123 4.04 0.58 -3.14
C MET A 123 5.36 1.34 -3.07
N LEU A 124 5.89 1.79 -4.22
CA LEU A 124 7.12 2.59 -4.27
C LEU A 124 7.02 3.88 -3.47
N ASN A 125 5.89 4.59 -3.55
CA ASN A 125 5.66 5.81 -2.77
C ASN A 125 5.55 5.53 -1.27
N CYS A 126 4.88 4.44 -0.88
CA CYS A 126 4.82 4.02 0.53
C CYS A 126 6.22 3.72 1.06
N ASP A 127 7.03 2.98 0.31
CA ASP A 127 8.41 2.67 0.70
C ASP A 127 9.26 3.94 0.82
N ALA A 128 9.12 4.88 -0.11
CA ALA A 128 9.82 6.17 -0.06
C ALA A 128 9.44 6.99 1.20
N LEU A 129 8.15 7.03 1.54
CA LEU A 129 7.66 7.72 2.74
C LEU A 129 8.17 7.07 4.02
N LEU A 130 8.10 5.73 4.11
CA LEU A 130 8.62 4.98 5.26
C LEU A 130 10.12 5.20 5.43
N ASN A 131 10.88 5.20 4.33
CA ASN A 131 12.33 5.45 4.39
C ASN A 131 12.65 6.89 4.81
N ALA A 132 11.87 7.87 4.38
CA ALA A 132 12.03 9.26 4.82
C ALA A 132 11.72 9.42 6.32
N GLU A 133 10.62 8.83 6.80
CA GLU A 133 10.29 8.83 8.24
C GLU A 133 11.37 8.13 9.07
N ASN A 134 11.87 6.98 8.60
CA ASN A 134 12.96 6.28 9.27
C ASN A 134 14.24 7.12 9.33
N TYR A 135 14.58 7.82 8.24
CA TYR A 135 15.74 8.71 8.21
C TYR A 135 15.61 9.86 9.22
N ASP A 136 14.44 10.48 9.32
CA ASP A 136 14.18 11.56 10.28
C ASP A 136 14.24 11.05 11.73
N ILE A 137 13.72 9.84 11.99
CA ILE A 137 13.82 9.18 13.30
C ILE A 137 15.27 8.85 13.62
N GLU A 138 16.03 8.30 12.68
CA GLU A 138 17.45 8.00 12.85
C GLU A 138 18.25 9.26 13.16
N ALA A 139 18.06 10.35 12.40
CA ALA A 139 18.70 11.64 12.64
C ALA A 139 18.31 12.25 14.00
N PHE A 140 17.06 12.07 14.42
CA PHE A 140 16.60 12.49 15.74
C PHE A 140 17.25 11.67 16.87
N LEU A 141 17.31 10.34 16.74
CA LEU A 141 17.98 9.46 17.70
C LEU A 141 19.49 9.74 17.76
N GLU A 142 20.11 10.03 16.63
CA GLU A 142 21.51 10.46 16.56
C GLU A 142 21.77 11.81 17.23
N SER A 143 20.78 12.70 17.35
CA SER A 143 20.96 14.02 17.95
C SER A 143 20.54 14.12 19.41
N GLU A 144 19.51 13.39 19.84
CA GLU A 144 18.98 13.45 21.23
C GLU A 144 19.25 12.20 22.08
N CYS A 145 19.53 11.02 21.50
CA CYS A 145 19.63 9.76 22.24
C CYS A 145 21.07 9.20 22.38
N ILE A 146 22.10 9.97 22.04
CA ILE A 146 23.52 9.54 22.19
C ILE A 146 23.84 9.09 23.63
N ASP A 147 23.14 9.62 24.64
CA ASP A 147 23.53 9.50 26.04
C ASP A 147 22.85 8.37 26.85
N LEU A 148 21.98 7.56 26.23
CA LEU A 148 21.10 6.61 26.95
C LEU A 148 21.10 5.20 26.35
N ILE A 149 22.26 4.65 26.03
CA ILE A 149 22.37 3.23 25.64
C ILE A 149 22.48 2.39 26.90
N ASP A 150 21.52 1.49 27.15
CA ASP A 150 21.63 0.52 28.23
C ASP A 150 22.83 -0.40 28.03
N CYS A 151 23.59 -0.64 29.10
CA CYS A 151 24.73 -1.54 29.07
C CYS A 151 24.27 -2.99 28.85
N PRO A 152 24.66 -3.63 27.73
CA PRO A 152 24.13 -4.93 27.33
C PRO A 152 24.63 -6.08 28.22
N VAL A 153 25.65 -5.84 29.06
CA VAL A 153 26.20 -6.85 29.97
C VAL A 153 25.52 -6.83 31.33
N CYS A 154 25.21 -5.64 31.87
CA CYS A 154 24.63 -5.53 33.21
C CYS A 154 23.16 -5.16 33.24
N GLU A 155 22.62 -4.61 32.14
CA GLU A 155 21.22 -4.17 31.98
C GLU A 155 20.74 -3.20 33.08
N LYS A 156 21.68 -2.50 33.75
CA LYS A 156 21.43 -1.64 34.92
C LYS A 156 21.99 -0.23 34.83
N GLY A 157 22.99 -0.02 33.96
CA GLY A 157 23.63 1.28 33.78
C GLY A 157 23.74 1.60 32.30
N ASN A 158 24.12 2.84 32.01
CA ASN A 158 24.24 3.32 30.64
C ASN A 158 25.68 3.23 30.17
N ILE A 159 25.86 3.01 28.87
CA ILE A 159 27.12 3.17 28.19
C ILE A 159 27.38 4.65 27.94
N ILE A 160 28.55 5.12 28.33
CA ILE A 160 29.05 6.47 28.06
C ILE A 160 30.36 6.39 27.27
N LEU A 161 30.62 7.40 26.44
CA LEU A 161 31.86 7.57 25.69
C LEU A 161 32.63 8.76 26.25
N SER A 162 33.86 8.53 26.69
CA SER A 162 34.76 9.58 27.21
C SER A 162 36.17 9.34 26.68
N ASP A 163 36.79 10.35 26.05
CA ASP A 163 38.18 10.29 25.56
C ASP A 163 38.55 9.02 24.75
N SER A 164 37.63 8.56 23.88
CA SER A 164 37.75 7.32 23.08
C SER A 164 37.66 5.99 23.86
N GLU A 165 37.11 6.05 25.06
CA GLU A 165 36.83 4.90 25.91
C GLU A 165 35.33 4.80 26.19
N ILE A 166 34.78 3.63 25.89
CA ILE A 166 33.39 3.26 26.13
C ILE A 166 33.34 2.58 27.50
N SER A 167 32.54 3.12 28.41
CA SER A 167 32.41 2.58 29.77
C SER A 167 30.97 2.52 30.24
N CYS A 168 30.68 1.67 31.22
CA CYS A 168 29.36 1.58 31.83
C CYS A 168 29.32 2.35 33.15
N THR A 169 28.24 3.08 33.42
CA THR A 169 28.06 3.82 34.68
C THR A 169 27.78 2.94 35.90
N HIS A 170 27.41 1.67 35.70
CA HIS A 170 27.04 0.75 36.78
C HIS A 170 27.97 -0.48 36.91
N CYS A 171 28.62 -0.91 35.83
CA CYS A 171 29.53 -2.07 35.86
C CYS A 171 30.92 -1.72 35.34
N ASN A 172 31.90 -2.58 35.61
CA ASN A 172 33.32 -2.30 35.33
C ASN A 172 33.71 -2.60 33.87
N ILE A 173 32.81 -2.33 32.92
CA ILE A 173 33.14 -2.47 31.51
C ILE A 173 33.84 -1.21 31.06
N THR A 174 34.97 -1.42 30.40
CA THR A 174 35.81 -0.37 29.87
C THR A 174 36.43 -0.91 28.59
N ILE A 175 36.09 -0.28 27.47
CA ILE A 175 36.43 -0.73 26.13
C ILE A 175 37.02 0.44 25.37
N ARG A 176 38.26 0.33 24.92
CA ARG A 176 38.84 1.32 24.01
C ARG A 176 38.25 1.10 22.63
N ALA A 177 37.46 2.04 22.15
CA ALA A 177 36.79 1.92 20.87
C ALA A 177 36.92 3.22 20.08
N LYS A 178 37.21 3.09 18.79
CA LYS A 178 37.21 4.22 17.83
C LYS A 178 35.84 4.42 17.17
N THR A 179 34.78 3.93 17.80
CA THR A 179 33.43 3.92 17.24
C THR A 179 32.52 4.84 18.07
N SER A 180 31.51 5.44 17.44
CA SER A 180 30.51 6.23 18.14
C SER A 180 29.58 5.33 18.95
N LEU A 181 28.92 5.90 19.97
CA LEU A 181 27.88 5.19 20.74
C LEU A 181 26.76 4.69 19.84
N TYR A 182 26.34 5.50 18.86
CA TYR A 182 25.34 5.11 17.87
C TYR A 182 25.78 3.89 17.03
N ALA A 183 27.00 3.91 16.49
CA ALA A 183 27.53 2.79 15.72
C ALA A 183 27.67 1.51 16.57
N LEU A 184 28.01 1.65 17.85
CA LEU A 184 27.99 0.53 18.80
C LEU A 184 26.57 -0.01 19.01
N SER A 185 25.60 0.87 19.24
CA SER A 185 24.18 0.50 19.42
C SER A 185 23.66 -0.30 18.22
N ASN A 186 23.87 0.23 17.02
CA ASN A 186 23.44 -0.42 15.78
C ASN A 186 24.11 -1.78 15.58
N LYS A 187 25.39 -1.90 15.95
CA LYS A 187 26.11 -3.18 15.88
C LYS A 187 25.54 -4.19 16.87
N ILE A 188 25.28 -3.78 18.12
CA ILE A 188 24.63 -4.62 19.13
C ILE A 188 23.27 -5.11 18.61
N GLN A 189 22.42 -4.20 18.13
CA GLN A 189 21.07 -4.53 17.65
C GLN A 189 21.11 -5.46 16.43
N SER A 190 21.96 -5.16 15.45
CA SER A 190 22.11 -5.99 14.24
C SER A 190 22.58 -7.40 14.57
N SER A 191 23.53 -7.55 15.50
CA SER A 191 24.03 -8.85 15.94
C SER A 191 22.98 -9.65 16.73
N VAL A 192 22.17 -8.99 17.56
CA VAL A 192 21.03 -9.64 18.24
C VAL A 192 20.00 -10.12 17.22
N ILE A 193 19.64 -9.28 16.24
CA ILE A 193 18.69 -9.66 15.18
C ILE A 193 19.24 -10.85 14.38
N ALA A 194 20.51 -10.81 13.98
CA ALA A 194 21.15 -11.90 13.24
C ALA A 194 21.14 -13.22 14.02
N HIS A 195 21.40 -13.17 15.34
CA HIS A 195 21.25 -14.33 16.21
C HIS A 195 19.81 -14.85 16.25
N LEU A 196 18.82 -13.96 16.42
CA LEU A 196 17.40 -14.33 16.54
C LEU A 196 16.80 -14.96 15.28
N GLN A 197 17.43 -14.78 14.11
CA GLN A 197 17.08 -15.52 12.90
C GLN A 197 17.39 -17.03 12.99
N VAL A 198 18.35 -17.41 13.84
CA VAL A 198 18.87 -18.79 13.95
C VAL A 198 18.49 -19.44 15.28
N CYS A 199 18.31 -18.65 16.34
CA CYS A 199 18.02 -19.15 17.69
C CYS A 199 17.02 -18.24 18.42
N SER A 200 15.99 -18.83 19.02
CA SER A 200 14.93 -18.10 19.75
C SER A 200 15.31 -17.73 21.20
N HIS A 201 16.51 -18.08 21.67
CA HIS A 201 16.94 -17.79 23.03
C HIS A 201 17.54 -16.38 23.16
N LYS A 202 17.47 -15.78 24.35
CA LYS A 202 18.10 -14.49 24.61
C LYS A 202 19.64 -14.65 24.58
N PRO A 203 20.37 -13.88 23.75
CA PRO A 203 21.82 -13.86 23.80
C PRO A 203 22.33 -13.10 25.04
N ASN A 204 23.55 -13.41 25.46
CA ASN A 204 24.26 -12.75 26.56
C ASN A 204 25.47 -11.98 26.02
N PHE A 205 25.82 -10.91 26.72
CA PHE A 205 27.00 -10.11 26.40
C PHE A 205 28.08 -10.28 27.45
N VAL A 206 29.33 -10.35 27.00
CA VAL A 206 30.50 -10.48 27.87
C VAL A 206 31.61 -9.56 27.38
N SER A 207 32.23 -8.83 28.32
CA SER A 207 33.45 -8.06 28.05
C SER A 207 34.67 -8.92 28.34
N VAL A 208 35.56 -9.09 27.37
CA VAL A 208 36.82 -9.83 27.51
C VAL A 208 37.96 -8.91 27.10
N GLY A 209 38.72 -8.41 28.08
CA GLY A 209 39.72 -7.36 27.84
C GLY A 209 39.06 -6.11 27.25
N ASN A 210 39.56 -5.67 26.10
CA ASN A 210 39.01 -4.53 25.34
C ASN A 210 38.01 -4.96 24.25
N SER A 211 37.38 -6.13 24.36
CA SER A 211 36.40 -6.61 23.38
C SER A 211 35.04 -6.87 24.01
N LEU A 212 33.97 -6.48 23.32
CA LEU A 212 32.60 -6.84 23.66
C LEU A 212 32.16 -7.98 22.76
N LYS A 213 31.68 -9.08 23.36
CA LYS A 213 31.23 -10.27 22.62
C LYS A 213 29.77 -10.57 22.91
N LEU A 214 29.04 -10.98 21.88
CA LEU A 214 27.72 -11.59 21.99
C LEU A 214 27.89 -13.11 21.97
N THR A 215 27.28 -13.79 22.94
CA THR A 215 27.34 -15.24 23.11
C THR A 215 25.98 -15.81 23.42
N CYS A 216 25.71 -17.07 23.04
CA CYS A 216 24.49 -17.76 23.43
C CYS A 216 24.80 -19.00 24.26
N ALA A 217 24.04 -19.24 25.33
CA ALA A 217 24.20 -20.44 26.15
C ALA A 217 23.59 -21.70 25.52
N GLN A 218 22.71 -21.53 24.52
CA GLN A 218 21.91 -22.60 23.93
C GLN A 218 22.29 -22.93 22.49
N CYS A 219 23.13 -22.11 21.85
CA CYS A 219 23.70 -22.40 20.54
C CYS A 219 25.15 -21.92 20.47
N SER A 220 25.89 -22.37 19.45
CA SER A 220 27.31 -22.02 19.27
C SER A 220 27.53 -20.61 18.69
N TYR A 221 26.53 -19.73 18.72
CA TYR A 221 26.64 -18.39 18.17
C TYR A 221 27.54 -17.53 19.07
N CYS A 222 28.58 -16.95 18.46
CA CYS A 222 29.55 -16.08 19.12
C CYS A 222 30.01 -15.03 18.10
N GLU A 223 29.86 -13.74 18.43
CA GLU A 223 30.28 -12.64 17.56
C GLU A 223 31.00 -11.54 18.37
N ASP A 224 32.07 -11.01 17.80
CA ASP A 224 32.78 -9.84 18.32
C ASP A 224 32.07 -8.56 17.87
N ILE A 225 31.59 -7.79 18.83
CA ILE A 225 30.85 -6.53 18.61
C ILE A 225 31.82 -5.34 18.52
N VAL A 226 32.87 -5.34 19.35
CA VAL A 226 33.93 -4.31 19.38
C VAL A 226 35.30 -4.97 19.58
N MET A 227 36.31 -4.49 18.85
CA MET A 227 37.73 -4.84 18.99
C MET A 227 38.59 -3.61 19.27
#